data_AF-A0A2N9LLA6-F1
#
_entry.id   AF-A0A2N9LLA6-F1
#
_cell.length_a   1.000
_cell.length_b   1.000
_cell.length_c   1.000
_cell.angle_alpha   90.00
_cell.angle_beta   90.00
_cell.angle_gamma   90.00
#
_symmetry.space_group_name_H-M   'P 1'
#
loop_
_entity.id
_entity.type
_entity.pdbx_description
1 polymer ?
#
loop_
_entity_poly.entity_id
_entity_poly.type
_entity_poly.pdbx_seq_one_letter_code
_entity_poly.pdbx_strand_id
1 'polypeptide(L)'
;MHPKDFDTGALADVTCLAGDGRSTLVFVRDLPHAPQEVWATLTEPAQLCQWAPFTPDRSLAAVGPATLQMTDDGRTQRFAASVLRADPPKLLESTPGAMIS
;
A
#
# COMPACT_ATOMS: atom_id res chain seq x y z
N MET A 1 8.90 6.62 -30.19
CA MET A 1 7.90 6.09 -29.24
C MET A 1 7.41 7.28 -28.43
N HIS A 2 6.23 7.82 -28.75
CA HIS A 2 5.66 8.94 -27.99
C HIS A 2 5.21 8.42 -26.61
N PRO A 3 5.51 9.12 -25.51
CA PRO A 3 4.88 8.83 -24.23
C PRO A 3 3.37 8.91 -24.47
N LYS A 4 2.65 7.82 -24.22
CA LYS A 4 1.19 7.86 -24.26
C LYS A 4 0.75 8.92 -23.27
N ASP A 5 -0.09 9.83 -23.74
CA ASP A 5 -0.84 10.77 -22.92
C ASP A 5 -1.57 9.94 -21.85
N PHE A 6 -0.99 9.88 -20.66
CA PHE A 6 -1.65 9.30 -19.49
C PHE A 6 -2.72 10.30 -19.08
N ASP A 7 -3.94 10.08 -19.55
CA ASP A 7 -5.11 10.76 -19.00
C ASP A 7 -5.36 10.20 -17.60
N THR A 8 -4.93 10.97 -16.59
CA THR A 8 -5.11 10.64 -15.17
C THR A 8 -6.56 10.73 -14.72
N GLY A 9 -7.49 11.13 -15.60
CA GLY A 9 -8.85 11.50 -15.23
C GLY A 9 -8.88 12.73 -14.32
N ALA A 10 -10.07 13.07 -13.81
CA ALA A 10 -10.18 14.02 -12.72
C ALA A 10 -9.34 13.54 -11.53
N LEU A 11 -8.66 14.46 -10.83
CA LEU A 11 -7.98 14.14 -9.57
C LEU A 11 -8.98 13.39 -8.70
N ALA A 12 -8.67 12.14 -8.42
CA ALA A 12 -9.50 11.31 -7.58
C ALA A 12 -9.66 11.97 -6.20
N ASP A 13 -10.72 11.62 -5.47
CA ASP A 13 -11.00 12.25 -4.17
C ASP A 13 -9.81 12.04 -3.22
N VAL A 14 -9.09 13.15 -2.96
CA VAL A 14 -7.96 13.25 -2.05
C VAL A 14 -8.25 14.39 -1.10
N THR A 15 -8.34 14.05 0.17
CA THR A 15 -8.56 15.05 1.22
C THR A 15 -7.42 14.99 2.24
N CYS A 16 -6.89 16.16 2.59
CA CYS A 16 -5.97 16.31 3.72
C CYS A 16 -6.76 16.86 4.91
N LEU A 17 -6.88 16.07 5.97
CA LEU A 17 -7.55 16.45 7.21
C LEU A 17 -6.50 16.88 8.24
N ALA A 18 -6.64 18.07 8.81
CA ALA A 18 -5.79 18.54 9.90
C ALA A 18 -6.59 18.51 11.22
N GLY A 19 -6.00 17.95 12.28
CA GLY A 19 -6.63 17.87 13.61
C GLY A 19 -5.65 17.39 14.68
N ASP A 20 -5.77 17.93 15.90
CA ASP A 20 -4.95 17.55 17.06
C ASP A 20 -3.43 17.58 16.81
N GLY A 21 -2.95 18.57 16.03
CA GLY A 21 -1.54 18.68 15.65
C GLY A 21 -1.05 17.59 14.69
N ARG A 22 -1.96 16.84 14.06
CA ARG A 22 -1.67 15.80 13.07
C ARG A 22 -2.35 16.10 11.74
N SER A 23 -1.78 15.56 10.68
CA SER A 23 -2.35 15.59 9.33
C SER A 23 -2.65 14.16 8.86
N THR A 24 -3.83 13.94 8.28
CA THR A 24 -4.26 12.66 7.71
C THR A 24 -4.54 12.84 6.23
N LEU A 25 -3.95 11.99 5.41
CA LEU A 25 -4.18 11.94 3.97
C LEU A 25 -5.16 10.81 3.66
N VAL A 26 -6.30 11.15 3.05
CA VAL A 26 -7.36 10.21 2.70
C VAL A 26 -7.46 10.11 1.19
N PHE A 27 -7.39 8.88 0.66
CA PHE A 27 -7.60 8.57 -0.75
C PHE A 27 -8.81 7.64 -0.88
N VAL A 28 -9.82 8.06 -1.66
CA VAL A 28 -10.99 7.22 -1.96
C VAL A 28 -10.95 6.80 -3.42
N ARG A 29 -11.17 5.52 -3.69
CA ARG A 29 -11.19 4.94 -5.05
C ARG A 29 -12.35 3.97 -5.19
N ASP A 30 -13.14 4.16 -6.23
CA ASP A 30 -14.11 3.17 -6.69
C ASP A 30 -13.38 2.18 -7.61
N LEU A 31 -13.35 0.91 -7.21
CA LEU A 31 -12.70 -0.16 -7.96
C LEU A 31 -13.77 -1.11 -8.52
N PRO A 32 -13.73 -1.46 -9.82
CA PRO A 32 -14.69 -2.37 -10.44
C PRO A 32 -14.34 -3.85 -10.15
N HIS A 33 -13.94 -4.15 -8.91
CA HIS A 33 -13.46 -5.46 -8.45
C HIS A 33 -14.19 -5.88 -7.18
N ALA A 34 -14.31 -7.19 -6.94
CA ALA A 34 -14.88 -7.66 -5.69
C ALA A 34 -13.96 -7.31 -4.51
N PRO A 35 -14.48 -6.99 -3.31
CA PRO A 35 -13.66 -6.66 -2.15
C PRO A 35 -12.59 -7.71 -1.81
N GLN A 36 -12.87 -8.99 -2.05
CA GLN A 36 -11.93 -10.09 -1.83
C GLN A 36 -10.73 -10.05 -2.78
N GLU A 37 -10.93 -9.62 -4.02
CA GLU A 37 -9.85 -9.48 -5.01
C GLU A 37 -8.95 -8.29 -4.67
N VAL A 38 -9.57 -7.17 -4.26
CA VAL A 38 -8.85 -5.98 -3.78
C VAL A 38 -8.06 -6.32 -2.52
N TRP A 39 -8.66 -7.05 -1.59
CA TRP A 39 -7.97 -7.50 -0.38
C TRP A 39 -6.73 -8.32 -0.71
N ALA A 40 -6.85 -9.34 -1.57
CA ALA A 40 -5.71 -10.16 -1.97
C ALA A 40 -4.61 -9.32 -2.65
N THR A 41 -4.99 -8.32 -3.44
CA THR A 41 -4.06 -7.37 -4.09
C THR A 41 -3.31 -6.49 -3.08
N LEU A 42 -3.90 -6.22 -1.92
CA LEU A 42 -3.31 -5.44 -0.82
C LEU A 42 -2.50 -6.29 0.15
N THR A 43 -2.77 -7.59 0.28
CA THR A 43 -2.16 -8.44 1.31
C THR A 43 -1.20 -9.50 0.80
N GLU A 44 -1.41 -10.05 -0.39
CA GLU A 44 -0.64 -11.18 -0.88
C GLU A 44 0.64 -10.72 -1.60
N PRO A 45 1.84 -11.19 -1.19
CA PRO A 45 3.10 -10.67 -1.72
C PRO A 45 3.20 -10.73 -3.25
N ALA A 46 2.72 -11.83 -3.85
CA ALA A 46 2.78 -12.06 -5.28
C ALA A 46 1.84 -11.15 -6.11
N GLN A 47 0.82 -10.56 -5.47
CA GLN A 47 -0.10 -9.60 -6.10
C GLN A 47 0.31 -8.17 -5.79
N LEU A 48 0.69 -7.90 -4.54
CA LEU A 48 1.09 -6.58 -4.07
C LEU A 48 2.31 -6.05 -4.83
N CYS A 49 3.29 -6.92 -5.12
CA CYS A 49 4.50 -6.55 -5.87
C CYS A 49 4.25 -6.11 -7.32
N GLN A 50 3.05 -6.35 -7.86
CA GLN A 50 2.72 -6.01 -9.25
C GLN A 50 2.44 -4.51 -9.43
N TRP A 51 2.12 -3.80 -8.34
CA TRP A 51 1.74 -2.38 -8.39
C TRP A 51 2.37 -1.52 -7.29
N ALA A 52 2.72 -2.12 -6.14
CA ALA A 52 3.38 -1.40 -5.07
C ALA A 52 4.90 -1.29 -5.35
N PRO A 53 5.57 -0.25 -4.85
CA PRO A 53 7.02 -0.14 -4.96
C PRO A 53 7.79 -1.13 -4.07
N PHE A 54 7.11 -2.00 -3.32
CA PHE A 54 7.73 -2.95 -2.41
C PHE A 54 7.06 -4.33 -2.44
N THR A 55 7.78 -5.35 -1.96
CA THR A 55 7.27 -6.70 -1.72
C THR A 55 7.44 -7.06 -0.25
N PRO A 56 6.37 -7.47 0.47
CA PRO A 56 6.48 -7.96 1.83
C PRO A 56 7.01 -9.39 1.87
N ASP A 57 7.73 -9.74 2.95
CA ASP A 57 8.25 -11.10 3.20
C ASP A 57 7.18 -12.14 3.57
N ARG A 58 5.96 -11.67 3.86
CA ARG A 58 4.80 -12.50 4.21
C ARG A 58 3.49 -11.83 3.80
N SER A 59 2.38 -12.59 3.82
CA SER A 59 1.05 -11.99 3.65
C SER A 59 0.75 -10.99 4.77
N LEU A 60 0.23 -9.82 4.39
CA LEU A 60 -0.19 -8.77 5.31
C LEU A 60 -1.60 -9.01 5.87
N ALA A 61 -2.27 -10.11 5.50
CA ALA A 61 -3.62 -10.44 5.96
C ALA A 61 -3.72 -10.88 7.43
N ALA A 62 -2.62 -10.85 8.18
CA ALA A 62 -2.57 -11.22 9.59
C ALA A 62 -1.80 -10.16 10.38
N VAL A 63 -2.15 -9.98 11.66
CA VAL A 63 -1.44 -9.09 12.58
C VAL A 63 0.00 -9.58 12.81
N GLY A 64 0.95 -8.66 12.91
CA GLY A 64 2.34 -8.97 13.23
C GLY A 64 3.36 -8.22 12.37
N PRO A 65 4.67 -8.39 12.67
CA PRO A 65 5.75 -7.74 11.94
C PRO A 65 5.83 -8.24 10.49
N ALA A 66 6.35 -7.38 9.61
CA ALA A 66 6.67 -7.68 8.23
C ALA A 66 7.89 -6.86 7.78
N THR A 67 8.66 -7.42 6.84
CA THR A 67 9.75 -6.72 6.17
C THR A 67 9.32 -6.37 4.75
N LEU A 68 9.35 -5.08 4.39
CA LEU A 68 9.06 -4.59 3.05
C LEU A 68 10.39 -4.42 2.29
N GLN A 69 10.54 -5.12 1.18
CA GLN A 69 11.70 -4.99 0.31
C GLN A 69 11.35 -4.08 -0.88
N MET A 70 12.13 -3.02 -1.07
CA MET A 70 12.01 -2.10 -2.21
C MET A 70 13.30 -2.14 -3.02
N THR A 71 13.19 -2.21 -4.34
CA THR A 71 14.32 -2.20 -5.25
C THR A 71 14.27 -0.95 -6.12
N ASP A 72 15.30 -0.12 -6.04
CA ASP A 72 15.43 1.14 -6.77
C ASP A 72 16.84 1.24 -7.35
N ASP A 73 16.95 1.46 -8.66
CA ASP A 73 18.22 1.54 -9.41
C ASP A 73 19.26 0.46 -9.06
N GLY A 74 18.79 -0.79 -8.92
CA GLY A 74 19.63 -1.96 -8.59
C GLY A 74 20.04 -2.04 -7.11
N ARG A 75 19.65 -1.09 -6.27
CA ARG A 75 19.82 -1.15 -4.81
C ARG A 75 18.58 -1.73 -4.17
N THR A 76 18.78 -2.69 -3.27
CA THR A 76 17.70 -3.25 -2.47
C THR A 76 17.73 -2.64 -1.07
N GLN A 77 16.64 -2.02 -0.68
CA GLN A 77 16.41 -1.48 0.66
C GLN A 77 15.33 -2.27 1.37
N ARG A 78 15.42 -2.36 2.69
CA ARG A 78 14.42 -3.02 3.52
C ARG A 78 13.84 -2.04 4.52
N PHE A 79 12.56 -2.21 4.79
CA PHE A 79 11.81 -1.41 5.74
C PHE A 79 11.05 -2.33 6.68
N ALA A 80 11.13 -2.09 7.99
CA ALA A 80 10.29 -2.75 8.97
C ALA A 80 8.90 -2.10 9.00
N ALA A 81 7.86 -2.92 8.97
CA ALA A 81 6.49 -2.51 9.20
C ALA A 81 5.80 -3.52 10.14
N SER A 82 4.64 -3.16 10.68
CA SER A 82 3.81 -4.08 11.45
C SER A 82 2.35 -3.89 11.09
N VAL A 83 1.66 -5.01 10.80
CA VAL A 83 0.20 -5.04 10.66
C VAL A 83 -0.38 -4.96 12.07
N LEU A 84 -1.14 -3.90 12.32
CA LEU A 84 -1.79 -3.61 13.59
C LEU A 84 -3.17 -4.25 13.66
N ARG A 85 -3.91 -4.27 12.53
CA ARG A 85 -5.21 -4.92 12.38
C ARG A 85 -5.39 -5.46 10.97
N ALA A 86 -6.05 -6.61 10.87
CA ALA A 86 -6.50 -7.19 9.62
C ALA A 86 -7.88 -7.83 9.83
N ASP A 87 -8.92 -7.20 9.26
CA ASP A 87 -10.30 -7.70 9.23
C ASP A 87 -10.73 -7.84 7.76
N PRO A 88 -10.53 -9.02 7.14
CA PRO A 88 -10.78 -9.21 5.72
C PRO A 88 -12.27 -9.16 5.39
N PRO A 89 -12.67 -8.57 4.23
CA PRO A 89 -11.86 -7.80 3.28
C PRO A 89 -11.96 -6.28 3.53
N LYS A 90 -12.23 -5.84 4.76
CA LYS A 90 -12.72 -4.48 5.07
C LYS A 90 -11.67 -3.53 5.62
N LEU A 91 -10.71 -4.04 6.39
CA LEU A 91 -9.76 -3.19 7.12
C LEU A 91 -8.37 -3.82 7.19
N LEU A 92 -7.38 -3.06 6.73
CA LEU A 92 -5.97 -3.33 6.92
C LEU A 92 -5.33 -2.09 7.53
N GLU A 93 -4.78 -2.21 8.73
CA GLU A 93 -4.03 -1.13 9.39
C GLU A 93 -2.58 -1.58 9.59
N SER A 94 -1.62 -0.74 9.21
CA SER A 94 -0.20 -1.01 9.42
C SER A 94 0.56 0.25 9.81
N THR A 95 1.71 0.07 10.44
CA THR A 95 2.67 1.17 10.61
C THR A 95 3.25 1.59 9.25
N PRO A 96 3.70 2.84 9.11
CA PRO A 96 4.60 3.20 8.02
C PRO A 96 5.85 2.32 8.03
N GLY A 97 6.44 2.11 6.86
CA GLY A 97 7.73 1.43 6.75
C GLY A 97 8.85 2.30 7.33
N ALA A 98 9.59 1.78 8.31
CA ALA A 98 10.79 2.41 8.85
C ALA A 98 12.02 1.70 8.28
N MET A 99 12.97 2.46 7.72
CA MET A 99 14.17 1.90 7.09
C MET A 99 14.97 1.07 8.11
N ILE A 100 15.41 -0.14 7.72
CA ILE A 100 16.31 -0.98 8.52
C ILE A 100 17.70 -1.01 7.89
N SER A 101 18.72 -0.85 8.73
CA SER A 101 20.13 -0.77 8.32
C SER A 101 20.82 -2.13 8.32
#